data_AF-A0A7K0XDY1-F1
#
_entry.id   AF-A0A7K0XDY1-F1
#
_cell.length_a   1.000
_cell.length_b   1.000
_cell.length_c   1.000
_cell.angle_alpha   90.00
_cell.angle_beta   90.00
_cell.angle_gamma   90.00
#
_symmetry.space_group_name_H-M   'P 1'
#
loop_
_entity.id
_entity.type
_entity.pdbx_description
1 polymer ?
#
loop_
_entity_poly.entity_id
_entity_poly.type
_entity_poly.pdbx_seq_one_letter_code
_entity_poly.pdbx_strand_id
1 'polypeptide(L)' 'MSRTSNLVIKLTCGLEAPERVSQAFSVASAALASGIHVSFWLTGDAAYFAL' A
#
# COMPACT_ATOMS: atom_id res chain seq x y z
N MET A 1 2.19 2.61 27.18
CA MET A 1 2.36 1.61 26.11
C MET A 1 2.10 2.31 24.78
N SER A 2 3.12 2.52 23.96
CA SER A 2 2.91 3.02 22.60
C SER A 2 2.28 1.88 21.80
N ARG A 3 1.03 2.03 21.34
CA ARG A 3 0.41 1.05 20.46
C ARG A 3 0.99 1.29 19.07
N THR A 4 1.80 0.37 18.58
CA THR A 4 2.20 0.37 17.17
C THR A 4 0.94 0.20 16.32
N SER A 5 0.57 1.25 15.60
CA SER A 5 -0.52 1.19 14.64
C SER A 5 -0.03 0.48 13.38
N ASN A 6 -0.81 -0.49 12.90
CA ASN A 6 -0.54 -1.22 11.67
C ASN A 6 -1.57 -0.81 10.60
N LEU A 7 -1.11 -0.59 9.37
CA LEU A 7 -1.93 -0.31 8.19
C LEU A 7 -1.70 -1.39 7.14
N VAL A 8 -2.78 -2.04 6.70
CA VAL A 8 -2.74 -3.00 5.59
C VAL A 8 -3.46 -2.38 4.39
N ILE A 9 -2.77 -2.25 3.26
CA ILE A 9 -3.34 -1.70 2.02
C ILE A 9 -3.56 -2.84 1.03
N LYS A 10 -4.83 -3.12 0.70
CA LYS A 10 -5.16 -4.03 -0.39
C LYS A 10 -5.07 -3.28 -1.71
N LEU A 11 -4.15 -3.69 -2.58
CA LEU A 11 -4.03 -3.15 -3.93
C LEU A 11 -4.41 -4.25 -4.93
N THR A 12 -5.37 -3.93 -5.80
CA THR A 12 -5.87 -4.84 -6.84
C THR A 12 -5.47 -4.40 -8.24
N CYS A 13 -5.32 -3.09 -8.45
CA CYS A 13 -5.04 -2.50 -9.75
C CYS A 13 -3.55 -2.54 -10.07
N GLY A 14 -3.23 -2.83 -11.34
CA GLY A 14 -1.89 -2.72 -11.89
C GLY A 14 -1.75 -1.52 -12.81
N LEU A 15 -0.92 -1.69 -13.84
CA LEU A 15 -0.56 -0.63 -14.81
C LEU A 15 -1.77 -0.10 -15.62
N GLU A 16 -2.89 -0.79 -15.64
CA GLU A 16 -4.13 -0.35 -16.31
C GLU A 16 -4.79 0.87 -15.62
N ALA A 17 -4.46 1.11 -14.35
CA ALA A 17 -5.04 2.19 -13.54
C ALA A 17 -3.95 2.85 -12.69
N PRO A 18 -2.98 3.52 -13.33
CA PRO A 18 -1.76 3.99 -12.68
C PRO A 18 -2.04 5.04 -11.60
N GLU A 19 -3.10 5.84 -11.75
CA GLU A 19 -3.53 6.81 -10.72
C GLU A 19 -3.93 6.11 -9.41
N ARG A 20 -4.68 5.01 -9.48
CA ARG A 20 -5.10 4.25 -8.29
C ARG A 20 -3.91 3.60 -7.59
N VAL A 21 -2.94 3.12 -8.38
CA VAL A 21 -1.67 2.60 -7.86
C VAL A 21 -0.91 3.71 -7.13
N SER A 22 -0.70 4.86 -7.80
CA SER A 22 -0.01 6.03 -7.23
C SER A 22 -0.63 6.49 -5.91
N GLN A 23 -1.96 6.53 -5.83
CA GLN A 23 -2.69 6.87 -4.62
C GLN A 23 -2.42 5.89 -3.47
N ALA A 24 -2.42 4.57 -3.73
CA ALA A 24 -2.13 3.56 -2.71
C ALA A 24 -0.71 3.71 -2.15
N PHE A 25 0.28 3.95 -3.00
CA PHE A 25 1.67 4.19 -2.58
C PHE A 25 1.84 5.52 -1.84
N SER A 26 1.08 6.55 -2.21
CA SER A 26 1.09 7.83 -1.52
C SER A 26 0.54 7.69 -0.08
N VAL A 27 -0.56 6.97 0.11
CA VAL A 27 -1.11 6.65 1.44
C VAL A 27 -0.12 5.83 2.26
N ALA A 28 0.50 4.81 1.65
CA ALA A 28 1.53 4.00 2.31
C ALA A 28 2.70 4.86 2.80
N SER A 29 3.18 5.77 1.95
CA SER A 29 4.32 6.65 2.26
C SER A 29 4.00 7.62 3.40
N ALA A 30 2.81 8.22 3.40
CA ALA A 30 2.37 9.10 4.48
C ALA A 30 2.24 8.36 5.83
N ALA A 31 1.72 7.13 5.82
CA ALA A 31 1.62 6.30 7.01
C ALA A 31 3.00 5.91 7.55
N LEU A 32 3.92 5.48 6.68
CA LEU A 32 5.31 5.19 7.05
C LEU A 32 6.00 6.41 7.67
N ALA A 33 5.86 7.59 7.06
CA ALA A 33 6.40 8.84 7.58
C ALA A 33 5.83 9.22 8.96
N SER A 34 4.62 8.73 9.29
CA SER A 34 3.96 8.94 10.59
C SER A 34 4.31 7.87 11.64
N GLY A 35 5.24 6.95 11.33
CA GLY A 35 5.64 5.88 12.25
C GLY A 35 4.67 4.69 12.32
N ILE A 36 3.77 4.55 11.34
CA ILE A 36 2.85 3.42 11.21
C ILE A 36 3.55 2.29 10.46
N HIS A 37 3.41 1.06 10.93
CA HIS A 37 3.87 -0.12 10.18
C HIS A 37 2.91 -0.40 9.02
N VAL A 38 3.42 -0.44 7.79
CA VAL A 38 2.61 -0.63 6.57
C VAL A 38 2.93 -1.97 5.92
N SER A 39 1.89 -2.69 5.49
CA SER A 39 2.00 -3.86 4.62
C SER A 39 1.03 -3.77 3.45
N PHE A 40 1.43 -4.36 2.32
CA PHE A 40 0.56 -4.49 1.15
C PHE A 40 -0.01 -5.91 1.04
N TRP A 41 -1.31 -5.99 0.77
CA TRP A 41 -1.95 -7.20 0.28
C TRP A 41 -2.18 -7.03 -1.22
N LEU A 42 -1.22 -7.52 -2.00
CA LEU A 42 -1.28 -7.47 -3.46
C LEU A 42 -2.16 -8.60 -3.99
N THR A 43 -3.11 -8.26 -4.85
CA THR A 43 -4.03 -9.21 -5.52
C THR A 43 -4.34 -8.69 -6.92
N GLY A 44 -4.91 -9.52 -7.80
CA GLY A 44 -5.21 -9.11 -9.18
C GLY A 44 -3.94 -8.65 -9.92
N ASP A 45 -4.07 -7.63 -10.76
CA ASP A 45 -2.97 -7.08 -11.55
C ASP A 45 -1.85 -6.47 -10.68
N ALA A 46 -2.16 -6.06 -9.45
CA ALA A 46 -1.15 -5.57 -8.52
C ALA A 46 -0.15 -6.66 -8.08
N ALA A 47 -0.48 -7.94 -8.23
CA ALA A 47 0.43 -9.03 -7.90
C ALA A 47 1.73 -8.97 -8.74
N TYR A 48 1.67 -8.42 -9.96
CA TYR A 48 2.83 -8.24 -10.83
C TYR A 48 3.87 -7.24 -10.28
N PHE A 49 3.53 -6.41 -9.28
CA PHE A 49 4.52 -5.55 -8.62
C PHE A 49 5.49 -6.30 -7.68
N ALA A 50 5.24 -7.58 -7.41
CA ALA A 50 6.09 -8.43 -6.57
C ALA A 50 6.94 -9.44 -7.36
N LEU A 51 6.95 -9.33 -8.69
CA LEU A 51 7.81 -10.11 -9.60
C LEU A 51 9.06 -9.30 -9.96
#